data_AF-A0A2H4IAA6-F1
#
_entry.id   AF-A0A2H4IAA6-F1
#
_cell.length_a   1.000
_cell.length_b   1.000
_cell.length_c   1.000
_cell.angle_alpha   90.00
_cell.angle_beta   90.00
_cell.angle_gamma   90.00
#
_symmetry.space_group_name_H-M   'P 1'
#
loop_
_entity.id
_entity.type
_entity.pdbx_description
1 polymer ?
#
loop_
_entity_poly.entity_id
_entity_poly.type
_entity_poly.pdbx_seq_one_letter_code
_entity_poly.pdbx_strand_id
1 'polypeptide(L)' 'MEEGVPFRDAVMQSAAARAKPIVLTALAAMIGATFILDDPIFNGLAISLIFGIFVSTLLTLVVIPVLYFAAYRGARERAP' A
#
# COMPACT_ATOMS: atom_id res chain seq x y z
N MET A 1 -23.73 12.41 14.69
CA MET A 1 -23.01 12.20 15.97
C MET A 1 -22.89 10.70 16.14
N GLU A 2 -21.88 10.08 15.53
CA GLU A 2 -21.72 8.61 15.53
C GLU A 2 -20.63 8.22 16.51
N GLU A 3 -21.11 7.95 17.72
CA GLU A 3 -20.70 6.85 18.60
C GLU A 3 -19.37 6.16 18.25
N GLY A 4 -18.30 6.62 18.92
CA GLY A 4 -17.43 5.73 19.69
C GLY A 4 -16.74 4.56 18.98
N VAL A 5 -16.43 4.62 17.69
CA VAL A 5 -15.49 3.66 17.12
C VAL A 5 -14.12 3.95 17.76
N PRO A 6 -13.50 3.01 18.49
CA PRO A 6 -12.18 3.25 19.08
C PRO A 6 -11.25 3.72 17.97
N PHE A 7 -10.48 4.80 18.20
CA PHE A 7 -9.61 5.45 17.21
C PHE A 7 -8.79 4.43 16.40
N ARG A 8 -8.44 3.33 17.06
CA ARG A 8 -7.88 2.09 16.51
C ARG A 8 -8.61 1.55 15.27
N ASP A 9 -9.91 1.32 15.36
CA ASP A 9 -10.72 0.73 14.29
C ASP A 9 -11.06 1.74 13.20
N ALA A 10 -11.23 3.02 13.55
CA ALA A 10 -11.43 4.09 12.56
C ALA A 10 -10.19 4.27 11.66
N VAL A 11 -8.98 4.25 12.23
CA VAL A 11 -7.72 4.32 11.48
C VAL A 11 -7.47 3.03 10.69
N MET A 12 -7.79 1.87 11.27
CA MET A 12 -7.60 0.58 10.58
C MET A 12 -8.57 0.39 9.42
N GLN A 13 -9.84 0.82 9.55
CA GLN A 13 -10.80 0.84 8.44
C GLN A 13 -10.36 1.81 7.34
N SER A 14 -9.92 3.02 7.69
CA SER A 14 -9.47 4.00 6.70
C SER A 14 -8.17 3.60 5.99
N ALA A 15 -7.28 2.86 6.67
CA ALA A 15 -6.10 2.26 6.04
C ALA A 15 -6.47 1.06 5.13
N ALA A 16 -7.33 0.17 5.59
CA ALA A 16 -7.80 -0.99 4.81
C ALA A 16 -8.58 -0.56 3.55
N ALA A 17 -9.36 0.51 3.65
CA ALA A 17 -10.10 1.08 2.51
C ALA A 17 -9.18 1.57 1.39
N ARG A 18 -7.93 1.93 1.68
CA ARG A 18 -6.93 2.36 0.69
C ARG A 18 -6.10 1.21 0.11
N ALA A 19 -5.84 0.18 0.91
CA ALA A 19 -5.04 -0.96 0.48
C ALA A 19 -5.64 -1.70 -0.73
N LYS A 20 -6.97 -1.90 -0.75
CA LYS A 20 -7.67 -2.58 -1.84
C LYS A 20 -7.54 -1.85 -3.20
N PRO A 21 -7.77 -0.53 -3.29
CA PRO A 21 -7.45 0.25 -4.49
C PRO A 21 -5.97 0.23 -4.91
N ILE A 22 -5.03 0.26 -3.96
CA ILE A 22 -3.58 0.25 -4.26
C ILE A 22 -3.18 -1.07 -4.93
N VAL A 23 -3.66 -2.20 -4.40
CA VAL A 23 -3.39 -3.51 -5.01
C VAL A 23 -4.00 -3.61 -6.41
N LEU A 24 -5.23 -3.10 -6.58
CA LEU A 24 -5.92 -3.13 -7.87
C LEU A 24 -5.18 -2.31 -8.95
N THR A 25 -4.66 -1.13 -8.58
CA THR A 25 -3.89 -0.26 -9.48
C THR A 25 -2.52 -0.85 -9.80
N ALA A 26 -1.83 -1.43 -8.82
CA ALA A 26 -0.56 -2.14 -9.05
C ALA A 26 -0.73 -3.32 -10.02
N LEU A 27 -1.80 -4.11 -9.86
CA LEU A 27 -2.14 -5.22 -10.77
C LEU A 27 -2.41 -4.73 -12.19
N ALA A 28 -3.21 -3.67 -12.35
CA ALA A 28 -3.49 -3.09 -13.66
C ALA A 28 -2.20 -2.62 -14.36
N ALA A 29 -1.30 -1.97 -13.64
CA ALA A 29 -0.02 -1.52 -14.17
C ALA A 29 0.91 -2.68 -14.55
N MET A 30 0.97 -3.76 -13.74
CA MET A 30 1.76 -4.95 -14.07
C MET A 30 1.24 -5.64 -15.33
N ILE A 31 -0.08 -5.74 -15.51
CA ILE A 31 -0.70 -6.28 -16.73
C ILE A 31 -0.38 -5.40 -17.94
N GLY A 32 -0.46 -4.07 -17.80
CA GLY A 32 -0.07 -3.13 -18.87
C GLY A 32 1.42 -3.26 -19.23
N ALA A 33 2.29 -3.44 -18.24
CA ALA A 33 3.72 -3.63 -18.46
C ALA A 33 4.05 -4.95 -19.17
N THR A 34 3.22 -6.00 -19.01
CA THR A 34 3.43 -7.24 -19.76
C THR A 34 3.24 -7.08 -21.27
N PHE A 35 2.36 -6.18 -21.72
CA PHE A 35 2.21 -5.86 -23.14
C PHE A 35 3.42 -5.13 -23.73
N ILE A 36 4.17 -4.39 -22.92
CA ILE A 36 5.37 -3.66 -23.32
C ILE A 36 6.60 -4.59 -23.43
N LEU A 37 6.56 -5.77 -22.81
CA LEU A 37 7.65 -6.76 -22.88
C LEU A 37 7.84 -7.37 -24.27
N ASP A 38 6.79 -7.41 -25.09
CA ASP A 38 6.83 -7.94 -26.46
C ASP A 38 7.73 -7.11 -27.39
N ASP A 39 7.96 -5.84 -27.08
CA ASP A 39 8.87 -4.97 -27.83
C ASP A 39 10.30 -5.01 -27.22
N PRO A 40 11.31 -5.50 -27.97
CA PRO A 40 12.70 -5.63 -27.48
C PRO A 40 13.33 -4.31 -27.00
N ILE A 41 12.83 -3.17 -27.48
CA ILE A 41 13.27 -1.82 -27.08
C ILE A 41 12.86 -1.48 -25.64
N PHE A 42 11.66 -1.92 -25.21
CA PHE A 42 11.10 -1.54 -23.91
C PHE A 42 11.16 -2.66 -22.87
N ASN A 43 11.67 -3.84 -23.24
CA ASN A 43 11.75 -5.00 -22.36
C ASN A 43 12.48 -4.68 -21.03
N GLY A 44 13.62 -3.98 -21.09
CA GLY A 44 14.36 -3.56 -19.89
C GLY A 44 13.61 -2.54 -19.01
N LEU A 45 12.84 -1.64 -19.63
CA LEU A 45 11.99 -0.67 -18.92
C LEU A 45 10.80 -1.36 -18.24
N ALA A 46 10.16 -2.31 -18.92
CA ALA A 46 9.03 -3.07 -18.37
C ALA A 46 9.43 -3.91 -17.16
N ILE A 47 10.57 -4.60 -17.21
CA ILE A 47 11.10 -5.36 -16.08
C ILE A 47 11.36 -4.43 -14.88
N SER A 48 12.02 -3.30 -15.13
CA SER A 48 12.33 -2.31 -14.09
C SER A 48 11.06 -1.74 -13.45
N LEU A 49 10.03 -1.46 -14.27
CA LEU A 49 8.74 -0.94 -13.82
C LEU A 49 7.97 -1.96 -12.98
N ILE A 50 7.84 -3.21 -13.45
CA ILE A 50 7.14 -4.28 -12.73
C ILE A 50 7.80 -4.52 -11.37
N PHE A 51 9.14 -4.62 -11.35
CA PHE A 51 9.87 -4.86 -10.13
C PHE A 51 9.76 -3.67 -9.16
N GLY A 52 9.83 -2.44 -9.67
CA GLY A 52 9.65 -1.22 -8.88
C GLY A 52 8.25 -1.12 -8.25
N ILE A 53 7.20 -1.43 -9.03
CA ILE A 53 5.82 -1.46 -8.54
C ILE A 53 5.63 -2.57 -7.51
N PHE A 54 6.18 -3.76 -7.76
CA PHE A 54 6.10 -4.88 -6.83
C PHE A 54 6.74 -4.52 -5.49
N VAL A 55 7.98 -4.03 -5.49
CA VAL A 55 8.70 -3.62 -4.27
C VAL A 55 7.99 -2.45 -3.58
N SER A 56 7.51 -1.45 -4.31
CA SER A 56 6.78 -0.30 -3.75
C SER A 56 5.46 -0.73 -3.10
N THR A 57 4.72 -1.66 -3.72
CA THR A 57 3.47 -2.22 -3.18
C THR A 57 3.75 -3.00 -1.90
N LEU A 58 4.79 -3.83 -1.90
CA LEU A 58 5.19 -4.62 -0.75
C LEU A 58 5.66 -3.73 0.40
N LEU A 59 6.47 -2.71 0.09
CA LEU A 59 6.89 -1.70 1.05
C LEU A 59 5.68 -0.96 1.62
N THR A 60 4.71 -0.57 0.80
CA THR A 60 3.49 0.11 1.26
C THR A 60 2.67 -0.78 2.20
N LEU A 61 2.49 -2.06 1.84
CA LEU A 61 1.78 -3.04 2.66
C LEU A 61 2.47 -3.30 4.01
N VAL A 62 3.79 -3.11 4.11
CA VAL A 62 4.56 -3.22 5.38
C VAL A 62 4.63 -1.89 6.13
N VAL A 63 4.75 -0.77 5.43
CA VAL A 63 4.81 0.58 6.01
C VAL A 63 3.49 0.93 6.71
N ILE A 64 2.34 0.59 6.13
CA ILE A 64 1.04 0.81 6.75
C ILE A 64 0.92 0.16 8.15
N PRO A 65 1.17 -1.15 8.35
CA PRO A 65 1.11 -1.77 9.67
C PRO A 65 2.20 -1.28 10.62
N VAL A 66 3.40 -0.97 10.12
CA VAL A 66 4.48 -0.39 10.96
C VAL A 66 4.11 0.99 11.47
N LEU A 67 3.61 1.87 10.60
CA LEU A 67 3.12 3.19 10.99
C LEU A 67 1.95 3.08 11.97
N TYR A 68 1.03 2.14 11.76
CA TYR A 68 -0.05 1.85 12.70
C TYR A 68 0.49 1.44 14.07
N PHE A 69 1.46 0.51 14.11
CA PHE A 69 2.08 0.06 15.37
C PHE A 69 2.81 1.20 16.09
N ALA A 70 3.55 2.04 15.36
CA ALA A 70 4.24 3.20 15.91
C ALA A 70 3.26 4.25 16.46
N ALA A 71 2.18 4.56 15.72
CA ALA A 71 1.13 5.47 16.17
C ALA A 71 0.38 4.92 17.40
N TYR A 72 0.11 3.61 17.45
CA TYR A 72 -0.50 2.94 18.60
C TYR A 72 0.38 3.03 19.85
N ARG A 73 1.70 2.82 19.71
CA ARG A 73 2.66 2.95 20.81
C ARG A 73 2.72 4.40 21.33
N GLY A 74 2.79 5.39 20.43
CA GLY A 74 2.80 6.81 20.80
C GLY A 74 1.50 7.30 21.46
N ALA A 75 0.36 6.69 21.15
CA ALA A 75 -0.93 7.00 21.80
C ALA A 75 -1.00 6.47 23.24
N ARG A 76 -0.36 5.33 23.57
CA ARG A 76 -0.28 4.80 24.95
C ARG A 76 0.64 5.63 25.85
N GLU A 77 1.62 6.33 25.28
CA GLU A 77 2.60 7.12 26.03
C GLU A 77 2.11 8.54 26.36
N ARG A 78 0.93 8.93 25.84
CA ARG A 78 0.26 10.22 26.11
C ARG A 78 -0.92 10.11 27.08
N ALA A 79 -1.14 8.96 27.72
CA ALA A 79 -2.12 8.83 28.79
C ALA A 79 -1.48 9.26 30.13
N PRO A 80 -1.88 10.40 30.72
CA PRO A 80 -1.52 10.75 32.10
C PRO A 80 -2.25 9.87 33.12
#